data_AF-X5M8Y0-F1
#
_entry.id   AF-X5M8Y0-F1
#
_cell.length_a   1.000
_cell.length_b   1.000
_cell.length_c   1.000
_cell.angle_alpha   90.00
_cell.angle_beta   90.00
_cell.angle_gamma   90.00
#
_symmetry.space_group_name_H-M   'P 1'
#
loop_
_entity.id
_entity.type
_entity.pdbx_description
1 polymer ?
#
loop_
_entity_poly.entity_id
_entity_poly.type
_entity_poly.pdbx_seq_one_letter_code
_entity_poly.pdbx_strand_id
1 'polypeptide(L)'
;MSQEKLGEQLGLTFQQVQKYEKGTNRIGASRLYEVSRILNVPVQYFYEEMADNDALAPGGDQAFAEGDSAPFVMDFVSSSEGLQLNRAFVEIRDPGVRRGIVDMLKALAKSQAPAAE
;
A
#
# COMPACT_ATOMS: atom_id res chain seq x y z
N MET A 1 -3.54 -27.42 -13.38
CA MET A 1 -3.83 -26.92 -14.75
C MET A 1 -2.51 -26.81 -15.50
N SER A 2 -2.42 -27.14 -16.79
CA SER A 2 -1.19 -26.94 -17.57
C SER A 2 -1.12 -25.52 -18.15
N GLN A 3 0.09 -25.03 -18.44
CA GLN A 3 0.32 -23.70 -19.03
C GLN A 3 -0.29 -23.58 -20.44
N GLU A 4 -0.28 -24.64 -21.24
CA GLU A 4 -0.94 -24.68 -22.55
C GLU A 4 -2.45 -24.45 -22.41
N LYS A 5 -3.08 -25.15 -21.45
CA LYS A 5 -4.51 -25.01 -21.17
C LYS A 5 -4.87 -23.63 -20.62
N LEU A 6 -3.98 -23.01 -19.84
CA LEU A 6 -4.13 -21.63 -19.39
C LEU A 6 -4.02 -20.64 -20.55
N GLY A 7 -3.05 -20.85 -21.45
CA GLY A 7 -2.87 -20.06 -22.66
C GLY A 7 -4.10 -20.12 -23.57
N GLU A 8 -4.63 -21.31 -23.82
CA GLU A 8 -5.86 -21.51 -24.61
C GLU A 8 -7.05 -20.72 -24.05
N GLN A 9 -7.26 -20.74 -22.73
CA GLN A 9 -8.36 -20.01 -22.09
C GLN A 9 -8.17 -18.49 -22.10
N LEU A 10 -6.93 -18.01 -22.17
CA LEU A 10 -6.59 -16.58 -22.25
C LEU A 10 -6.47 -16.06 -23.69
N GLY A 11 -6.53 -16.95 -24.69
CA GLY A 11 -6.22 -16.62 -26.09
C GLY A 11 -4.74 -16.27 -26.31
N LEU A 12 -3.85 -16.86 -25.52
CA LEU A 12 -2.40 -16.63 -25.53
C LEU A 12 -1.64 -17.90 -25.92
N THR A 13 -0.46 -17.71 -26.51
CA THR A 13 0.44 -18.84 -26.78
C THR A 13 1.10 -19.33 -25.50
N PHE A 14 1.48 -20.62 -25.47
CA PHE A 14 2.26 -21.21 -24.38
C PHE A 14 3.51 -20.39 -24.04
N GLN A 15 4.24 -19.93 -25.06
CA GLN A 15 5.41 -19.08 -24.87
C GLN A 15 5.09 -17.75 -24.19
N GLN A 16 3.91 -17.16 -24.44
CA GLN A 16 3.51 -15.91 -23.80
C GLN A 16 3.19 -16.12 -22.32
N VAL A 17 2.54 -17.22 -21.97
CA VAL A 17 2.31 -17.61 -20.57
C VAL A 17 3.65 -17.78 -19.83
N GLN A 18 4.63 -18.45 -20.46
CA GLN A 18 5.98 -18.57 -19.91
C GLN A 18 6.68 -17.22 -19.72
N LYS A 19 6.45 -16.24 -20.60
CA LYS A 19 7.01 -14.89 -20.44
C LYS A 19 6.42 -14.15 -19.25
N TYR A 20 5.12 -14.35 -18.96
CA TYR A 20 4.47 -13.80 -17.77
C TYR A 20 4.99 -14.46 -16.49
N GLU A 21 5.10 -15.78 -16.45
CA GLU A 21 5.65 -16.48 -15.27
C GLU A 21 7.10 -16.08 -14.97
N LYS A 22 7.92 -15.89 -16.02
CA LYS A 22 9.32 -15.44 -15.86
C LYS A 22 9.44 -13.94 -15.62
N GLY A 23 8.34 -13.19 -15.65
CA GLY A 23 8.35 -11.73 -15.50
C GLY A 23 9.05 -10.95 -16.63
N THR A 24 9.41 -11.62 -17.73
CA THR A 24 10.05 -10.96 -18.89
C THR A 24 9.07 -10.09 -19.66
N ASN A 25 7.78 -10.44 -19.60
CA ASN A 25 6.69 -9.57 -20.01
C ASN A 25 5.85 -9.20 -18.78
N ARG A 26 5.53 -7.91 -18.64
CA ARG A 26 4.55 -7.46 -17.65
C ARG A 26 3.14 -7.89 -18.07
N ILE A 27 2.34 -8.28 -17.09
CA ILE A 27 0.93 -8.59 -17.26
C ILE A 27 0.09 -7.38 -16.84
N GLY A 28 -0.88 -6.97 -17.67
CA GLY A 28 -1.81 -5.91 -17.33
C GLY A 28 -2.87 -6.38 -16.34
N ALA A 29 -3.43 -5.45 -15.55
CA ALA A 29 -4.42 -5.75 -14.50
C ALA A 29 -5.64 -6.54 -15.01
N SER A 30 -6.16 -6.20 -16.20
CA SER A 30 -7.28 -6.92 -16.82
C SER A 30 -6.95 -8.38 -17.10
N ARG A 31 -5.74 -8.68 -17.60
CA ARG A 31 -5.31 -10.07 -17.82
C ARG A 31 -5.07 -10.82 -16.51
N LEU A 32 -4.47 -10.16 -15.52
CA LEU A 32 -4.26 -10.77 -14.21
C LEU A 32 -5.60 -11.13 -13.55
N TYR A 33 -6.63 -10.30 -13.72
CA TYR A 33 -7.99 -10.60 -13.28
C TYR A 33 -8.58 -11.81 -14.01
N GLU A 34 -8.41 -11.93 -15.33
CA GLU A 34 -8.87 -13.12 -16.06
C GLU A 34 -8.16 -14.40 -15.59
N VAL A 35 -6.85 -14.33 -15.34
CA VAL A 35 -6.07 -15.44 -14.78
C VAL A 35 -6.61 -15.87 -13.41
N SER A 36 -6.96 -14.92 -12.54
CA SER A 36 -7.53 -15.24 -11.22
C SER A 36 -8.86 -15.98 -11.32
N ARG A 37 -9.71 -15.58 -12.28
CA ARG A 37 -10.99 -16.26 -12.58
C ARG A 37 -10.77 -17.67 -13.12
N ILE A 38 -9.80 -17.87 -14.01
CA ILE A 38 -9.47 -19.17 -14.59
C ILE A 38 -8.91 -20.13 -13.53
N LEU A 39 -8.01 -19.64 -12.67
CA LEU A 39 -7.41 -20.43 -11.60
C LEU A 39 -8.32 -20.56 -10.37
N ASN A 40 -9.46 -19.87 -10.36
CA ASN A 40 -10.43 -19.84 -9.26
C ASN A 40 -9.80 -19.42 -7.92
N VAL A 41 -8.98 -18.38 -7.97
CA VAL A 41 -8.35 -17.75 -6.79
C VAL A 41 -8.71 -16.27 -6.73
N PRO A 42 -8.75 -15.65 -5.55
CA PRO A 42 -8.82 -14.19 -5.43
C PRO A 42 -7.63 -13.54 -6.15
N VAL A 43 -7.80 -12.34 -6.71
CA VAL A 43 -6.71 -11.63 -7.39
C VAL A 43 -5.55 -11.32 -6.44
N GLN A 44 -5.84 -11.19 -5.14
CA GLN A 44 -4.87 -11.00 -4.06
C GLN A 44 -3.85 -12.13 -3.96
N TYR A 45 -4.20 -13.35 -4.40
CA TYR A 45 -3.30 -14.51 -4.40
C TYR A 45 -1.95 -14.23 -5.07
N PHE A 46 -1.94 -13.46 -6.17
CA PHE A 46 -0.71 -13.10 -6.89
C PHE A 46 0.17 -12.07 -6.16
N TYR A 47 -0.32 -11.53 -5.04
CA TYR A 47 0.33 -10.48 -4.26
C TYR A 47 0.55 -10.89 -2.79
N GLU A 48 0.20 -12.11 -2.38
CA GLU A 48 0.35 -12.57 -0.98
C GLU A 48 1.81 -12.47 -0.50
N GLU A 49 2.77 -12.88 -1.33
CA GLU A 49 4.21 -12.76 -1.02
C GLU A 49 4.76 -11.34 -1.13
N MET A 50 4.04 -10.43 -1.82
CA MET A 50 4.36 -9.00 -1.80
C MET A 50 3.91 -8.37 -0.48
N ALA A 51 2.76 -8.81 0.07
CA ALA A 51 2.27 -8.33 1.36
C ALA A 51 3.19 -8.70 2.54
N ASP A 52 3.93 -9.80 2.45
CA ASP A 52 4.95 -10.17 3.45
C ASP A 52 6.23 -9.32 3.34
N ASN A 53 6.52 -8.74 2.17
CA ASN A 53 7.55 -7.69 2.02
C ASN A 53 7.03 -6.28 2.35
N ASP A 54 5.71 -6.08 2.29
CA ASP A 54 4.97 -4.87 2.69
C ASP A 54 4.29 -5.05 4.06
N ALA A 55 4.94 -5.73 5.00
CA ALA A 55 4.48 -5.84 6.38
C ALA A 55 4.59 -4.49 7.14
N LEU A 56 3.96 -3.45 6.60
CA LEU A 56 3.69 -2.14 7.20
C LEU A 56 2.66 -1.36 6.37
N ALA A 57 1.48 -1.94 6.12
CA ALA A 57 0.28 -1.12 5.88
C ALA A 57 -1.03 -1.86 6.22
N PRO A 58 -1.55 -1.73 7.45
CA PRO A 58 -2.98 -1.90 7.68
C PRO A 58 -3.69 -0.64 7.18
N GLY A 59 -4.19 -0.67 5.94
CA GLY A 59 -5.02 0.41 5.43
C GLY A 59 -5.08 0.45 3.92
N GLY A 60 -6.15 -0.10 3.34
CA GLY A 60 -6.54 0.22 1.97
C GLY A 60 -6.67 1.74 1.79
N ASP A 61 -6.38 2.18 0.56
CA ASP A 61 -6.55 3.55 0.02
C ASP A 61 -5.38 4.55 0.08
N GLN A 62 -4.12 4.12 0.01
CA GLN A 62 -3.00 5.04 -0.26
C GLN A 62 -2.03 4.62 -1.39
N ALA A 63 -2.55 4.01 -2.45
CA ALA A 63 -1.76 3.68 -3.66
C ALA A 63 -1.43 4.89 -4.58
N PHE A 64 -1.51 6.14 -4.10
CA PHE A 64 -1.23 7.33 -4.94
C PHE A 64 -0.57 8.49 -4.18
N ALA A 65 0.47 8.22 -3.39
CA ALA A 65 1.34 9.28 -2.88
C ALA A 65 2.82 8.89 -2.98
N GLU A 66 3.36 8.87 -4.21
CA GLU A 66 4.78 9.19 -4.40
C GLU A 66 4.96 10.67 -4.07
N GLY A 67 5.10 10.95 -2.78
CA GLY A 67 5.57 12.22 -2.27
C GLY A 67 6.65 11.93 -1.25
N ASP A 68 7.69 12.76 -1.27
CA ASP A 68 8.88 12.84 -0.39
C ASP A 68 8.59 12.77 1.14
N SER A 69 7.33 12.59 1.52
CA SER A 69 6.80 12.49 2.88
C SER A 69 6.80 11.07 3.43
N ALA A 70 6.83 10.04 2.58
CA ALA A 70 6.75 8.63 3.03
C ALA A 70 7.90 8.21 3.97
N PRO A 71 9.17 8.59 3.75
CA PRO A 71 10.27 8.30 4.67
C PRO A 71 10.06 8.99 6.03
N PHE A 72 9.68 10.28 6.01
CA PHE A 72 9.47 11.09 7.21
C PHE A 72 8.31 10.57 8.08
N VAL A 73 7.22 10.11 7.46
CA VAL A 73 6.07 9.54 8.17
C VAL A 73 6.45 8.21 8.81
N MET A 74 7.23 7.36 8.12
CA MET A 74 7.66 6.07 8.70
C MET A 74 8.69 6.21 9.81
N ASP A 75 9.65 7.13 9.68
CA ASP A 75 10.61 7.43 10.75
C ASP A 75 9.90 7.95 12.01
N PHE A 76 8.89 8.81 11.85
CA PHE A 76 8.09 9.30 12.96
C PHE A 76 7.24 8.20 13.61
N VAL A 77 6.53 7.39 12.82
CA VAL A 77 5.68 6.31 13.36
C VAL A 77 6.53 5.24 14.05
N SER A 78 7.78 5.05 13.66
CA SER A 78 8.72 4.12 14.30
C SER A 78 9.36 4.69 15.58
N SER A 79 9.26 6.00 15.81
CA SER A 79 9.75 6.62 17.05
C SER A 79 8.89 6.25 18.25
N SER A 80 9.51 6.25 19.44
CA SER A 80 8.80 5.91 20.68
C SER A 80 7.67 6.91 21.00
N GLU A 81 7.87 8.16 20.60
CA GLU A 81 6.96 9.28 20.75
C GLU A 81 5.82 9.20 19.73
N GLY A 82 6.11 8.83 18.49
CA GLY A 82 5.10 8.66 17.44
C GLY A 82 4.14 7.52 17.72
N LEU A 83 4.63 6.38 18.23
CA LEU A 83 3.78 5.27 18.66
C LEU A 83 2.87 5.66 19.83
N GLN A 84 3.39 6.37 20.83
CA GLN A 84 2.61 6.83 21.98
C GLN A 84 1.52 7.83 21.55
N LEU A 85 1.87 8.78 20.69
CA LEU A 85 0.91 9.74 20.15
C LEU A 85 -0.19 9.05 19.35
N ASN A 86 0.18 8.10 18.47
CA ASN A 86 -0.78 7.37 17.66
C ASN A 86 -1.77 6.57 18.52
N ARG A 87 -1.26 5.81 19.51
CA ARG A 87 -2.11 5.04 20.44
C ARG A 87 -3.09 5.93 21.18
N ALA A 88 -2.61 7.02 21.78
CA ALA A 88 -3.47 7.96 22.51
C ALA A 88 -4.50 8.62 21.59
N PHE A 89 -4.12 8.98 20.36
CA PHE A 89 -5.00 9.67 19.41
C PHE A 89 -6.13 8.78 18.90
N VAL A 90 -5.88 7.48 18.71
CA VAL A 90 -6.90 6.51 18.25
C VAL A 90 -8.00 6.30 19.30
N GLU A 91 -7.67 6.38 20.60
CA GLU A 91 -8.64 6.23 21.69
C GLU A 91 -9.67 7.38 21.78
N ILE A 92 -9.34 8.55 21.22
CA ILE A 92 -10.21 9.72 21.23
C ILE A 92 -11.36 9.48 20.25
N ARG A 93 -12.61 9.33 20.70
CA ARG A 93 -13.75 9.08 19.81
C ARG A 93 -14.36 10.34 19.21
N ASP A 94 -14.19 11.48 19.89
CA ASP A 94 -14.79 12.74 19.47
C ASP A 94 -13.96 13.39 18.33
N PRO A 95 -14.56 13.63 17.15
CA PRO A 95 -13.87 14.21 16.00
C PRO A 95 -13.49 15.69 16.21
N GLY A 96 -14.25 16.43 17.02
CA GLY A 96 -13.94 17.81 17.39
C GLY A 96 -12.69 17.89 18.26
N VAL A 97 -12.55 16.97 19.23
CA VAL A 97 -11.35 16.87 20.08
C VAL A 97 -10.13 16.51 19.26
N ARG A 98 -10.24 15.52 18.36
CA ARG A 98 -9.15 15.16 17.42
C ARG A 98 -8.69 16.36 16.60
N ARG A 99 -9.63 17.15 16.07
CA ARG A 99 -9.32 18.36 15.29
C ARG A 99 -8.60 19.40 16.13
N GLY A 100 -9.08 19.67 17.35
CA GLY A 100 -8.43 20.63 18.26
C GLY A 100 -6.99 20.25 18.61
N ILE A 101 -6.70 18.96 18.82
CA ILE A 101 -5.34 18.47 19.07
C ILE A 101 -4.43 18.71 17.86
N VAL A 102 -4.90 18.41 16.65
CA VAL A 102 -4.14 18.66 15.42
C VAL A 102 -3.86 20.14 15.24
N ASP A 103 -4.84 21.00 15.49
CA ASP A 103 -4.67 22.46 15.38
C ASP A 103 -3.67 22.99 16.43
N MET A 104 -3.68 22.45 17.65
CA MET A 104 -2.70 22.76 18.68
C MET A 104 -1.28 22.35 18.25
N LEU A 105 -1.10 21.12 17.77
CA LEU A 105 0.21 20.64 17.28
C LEU A 105 0.74 21.51 16.13
N LYS A 106 -0.13 21.92 15.19
CA LYS A 106 0.22 22.84 14.11
C LYS A 106 0.64 24.22 14.63
N ALA A 107 -0.07 24.76 15.62
CA ALA A 107 0.26 26.04 16.22
C ALA A 107 1.63 26.01 16.91
N LEU A 108 1.91 24.94 17.67
CA LEU A 108 3.20 24.74 18.32
C LEU A 108 4.34 24.55 17.30
N ALA A 109 4.14 23.76 16.25
CA ALA A 109 5.13 23.58 15.19
C ALA A 109 5.47 24.90 14.48
N LYS A 110 4.47 25.73 14.19
CA LYS A 110 4.69 27.07 13.61
C LYS A 110 5.45 28.00 14.55
N SER A 111 5.26 27.88 15.86
CA SER A 111 5.97 28.70 16.85
C SER A 111 7.46 28.33 17.01
N GLN A 112 7.86 27.13 16.60
CA GLN A 112 9.24 26.64 16.67
C GLN A 112 10.01 26.77 15.35
N ALA A 113 9.34 27.17 14.27
CA ALA A 113 10.03 27.47 13.01
C ALA A 113 10.92 28.70 13.21
N PRO A 114 12.22 28.64 12.83
CA PRO A 114 13.10 29.80 12.93
C PRO A 114 12.51 30.94 12.11
N ALA A 115 12.57 32.17 12.64
CA ALA A 115 12.26 33.35 11.85
C ALA A 115 13.12 33.31 10.59
N ALA A 116 12.50 33.35 9.42
CA ALA A 116 13.22 33.41 8.16
C ALA A 116 14.03 34.73 8.13
N GLU A 117 15.34 34.63 8.37
CA GLU A 117 16.33 35.67 8.03
C GLU A 117 16.66 35.63 6.54
#